data_AF-A0A4Q3WUE5-F1
#
_entry.id   AF-A0A4Q3WUE5-F1
#
_cell.length_a   1.000
_cell.length_b   1.000
_cell.length_c   1.000
_cell.angle_alpha   90.00
_cell.angle_beta   90.00
_cell.angle_gamma   90.00
#
_symmetry.space_group_name_H-M   'P 1'
#
loop_
_entity.id
_entity.type
_entity.pdbx_description
1 polymer ?
#
loop_
_entity_poly.entity_id
_entity_poly.type
_entity_poly.pdbx_seq_one_letter_code
_entity_poly.pdbx_strand_id
1 'polypeptide(L)'
;MKDDFQRYEQMRDSGQTPHQVYRQGESVGLDFLQRLRMLRAVFGLGLAQAKEVMIQADGFEGTLSDYQETLLPVIVAEVQEWEEEFQPKNDES
;
A
#
# COMPACT_ATOMS: atom_id res chain seq x y z
N MET A 1 -13.44 -8.84 15.03
CA MET A 1 -12.60 -10.01 14.70
C MET A 1 -11.18 -9.62 15.03
N LYS A 2 -10.51 -10.34 15.94
CA LYS A 2 -9.13 -10.04 16.34
C LYS A 2 -8.26 -10.82 15.37
N ASP A 3 -7.50 -10.13 14.53
CA ASP A 3 -6.58 -10.78 13.61
C ASP A 3 -5.50 -11.47 14.46
N ASP A 4 -5.33 -12.79 14.31
CA ASP A 4 -4.32 -13.56 15.03
C ASP A 4 -3.01 -13.54 14.24
N PHE A 5 -2.04 -12.76 14.74
CA PHE A 5 -0.74 -12.57 14.09
C PHE A 5 0.41 -13.27 14.84
N GLN A 6 0.11 -14.21 15.75
CA GLN A 6 1.11 -14.84 16.60
C GLN A 6 2.27 -15.48 15.81
N ARG A 7 1.97 -16.09 14.66
CA ARG A 7 3.01 -16.64 13.76
C ARG A 7 3.98 -15.57 13.26
N TYR A 8 3.49 -14.37 12.96
CA TYR A 8 4.31 -13.28 12.45
C TYR A 8 5.10 -12.57 13.57
N GLU A 9 4.56 -12.56 14.78
CA GLU A 9 5.31 -12.16 15.98
C GLU A 9 6.51 -13.08 16.21
N GLN A 10 6.32 -14.40 16.09
CA GLN A 10 7.42 -15.37 16.16
C GLN A 10 8.47 -15.15 15.06
N MET A 11 8.04 -14.81 13.84
CA MET A 11 8.97 -14.46 12.76
C MET A 11 9.81 -13.23 13.11
N ARG A 12 9.18 -12.16 13.60
CA ARG A 12 9.90 -10.96 14.09
C ARG A 12 10.89 -11.34 15.18
N ASP A 13 10.47 -12.14 16.16
CA ASP A 13 11.32 -12.53 17.29
C ASP A 13 12.49 -13.44 16.85
N SER A 14 12.35 -14.13 15.72
CA SER A 14 13.44 -14.87 15.05
C SER A 14 14.39 -13.99 14.22
N GLY A 15 14.17 -12.68 14.18
CA GLY A 15 15.00 -11.71 13.47
C GLY A 15 14.56 -11.40 12.04
N GLN A 16 13.36 -11.82 11.62
CA GLN A 16 12.85 -11.49 10.28
C GLN A 16 12.50 -10.00 10.18
N THR A 17 12.77 -9.41 9.02
CA THR A 17 12.47 -8.00 8.75
C THR A 17 10.99 -7.79 8.40
N PRO A 18 10.47 -6.55 8.51
CA PRO A 18 9.12 -6.22 8.07
C PRO A 18 8.81 -6.65 6.62
N HIS A 19 9.76 -6.47 5.70
CA HIS A 19 9.61 -6.86 4.29
C HIS A 19 9.45 -8.38 4.12
N GLN A 20 10.23 -9.17 4.86
CA GLN A 20 10.15 -10.63 4.81
C GLN A 20 8.81 -11.13 5.38
N VAL A 21 8.37 -10.55 6.50
CA VAL A 21 7.08 -10.87 7.12
C VAL A 21 5.91 -10.49 6.20
N TYR A 22 5.98 -9.34 5.54
CA TYR A 22 4.98 -8.92 4.54
C TYR A 22 4.85 -9.92 3.39
N ARG A 23 5.96 -10.33 2.78
CA ARG A 23 5.96 -11.33 1.68
C ARG A 23 5.47 -12.69 2.15
N GLN A 24 5.75 -13.06 3.41
CA GLN A 24 5.19 -14.28 3.98
C GLN A 24 3.68 -14.19 4.16
N GLY A 25 3.13 -13.03 4.54
CA GLY A 25 1.70 -12.77 4.59
C GLY A 25 1.05 -12.87 3.21
N GLU A 26 1.68 -12.32 2.18
CA GLU A 26 1.22 -12.40 0.81
C GLU A 26 1.16 -13.84 0.28
N SER A 27 2.23 -14.62 0.49
CA SER A 27 2.30 -16.00 -0.01
C SER A 27 1.27 -16.94 0.62
N VAL A 28 0.71 -16.59 1.79
CA VAL A 28 -0.37 -17.36 2.44
C VAL A 28 -1.75 -16.75 2.19
N GLY A 29 -1.85 -15.73 1.32
CA GLY A 29 -3.11 -15.17 0.86
C GLY A 29 -3.72 -14.09 1.76
N LEU A 30 -2.93 -13.44 2.63
CA LEU A 30 -3.43 -12.26 3.35
C LEU A 30 -3.70 -11.11 2.36
N ASP A 31 -4.88 -10.51 2.49
CA ASP A 31 -5.24 -9.34 1.70
C ASP A 31 -4.39 -8.12 2.08
N PHE A 32 -4.52 -7.05 1.30
CA PHE A 32 -3.80 -5.80 1.51
C PHE A 32 -4.01 -5.21 2.92
N LEU A 33 -5.25 -5.17 3.41
CA LEU A 33 -5.58 -4.57 4.71
C LEU A 33 -5.11 -5.45 5.86
N GLN A 34 -5.20 -6.77 5.73
CA GLN A 34 -4.67 -7.74 6.68
C GLN A 34 -3.16 -7.61 6.81
N ARG A 35 -2.43 -7.53 5.68
CA ARG A 35 -0.97 -7.32 5.67
C ARG A 35 -0.58 -5.99 6.31
N LEU A 36 -1.31 -4.92 6.00
CA LEU A 36 -1.09 -3.61 6.60
C LEU A 36 -1.31 -3.64 8.13
N ARG A 37 -2.39 -4.26 8.60
CA ARG A 37 -2.66 -4.43 10.04
C ARG A 37 -1.62 -5.29 10.73
N MET A 38 -1.21 -6.39 10.08
CA MET A 38 -0.15 -7.27 10.56
C MET A 38 1.15 -6.51 10.79
N LEU A 39 1.63 -5.75 9.80
CA LEU A 39 2.86 -4.96 9.93
C LEU A 39 2.81 -3.98 11.10
N ARG A 40 1.68 -3.28 11.26
CA ARG A 40 1.47 -2.33 12.36
C ARG A 40 1.43 -3.03 13.72
N ALA A 41 0.76 -4.17 13.83
CA ALA A 41 0.63 -4.91 15.07
C ALA A 41 1.95 -5.58 15.49
N VAL A 42 2.63 -6.24 14.55
CA VAL A 42 3.84 -7.02 14.82
C VAL A 42 5.05 -6.11 15.06
N PHE A 43 5.22 -5.04 14.27
CA PHE A 43 6.43 -4.21 14.34
C PHE A 43 6.18 -2.81 14.96
N GLY A 44 4.96 -2.51 15.40
CA GLY A 44 4.63 -1.21 16.00
C GLY A 44 4.69 -0.04 15.02
N LEU A 45 4.57 -0.30 13.72
CA LEU A 45 4.70 0.72 12.68
C LEU A 45 3.50 1.67 12.64
N GLY A 46 3.78 2.94 12.32
CA GLY A 46 2.75 3.88 11.88
C GLY A 46 2.18 3.49 10.52
N LEU A 47 1.04 4.11 10.13
CA LEU A 47 0.39 3.82 8.85
C LEU A 47 1.31 4.11 7.65
N ALA A 48 2.01 5.24 7.66
CA ALA A 48 2.92 5.64 6.58
C ALA A 48 4.11 4.67 6.46
N GLN A 49 4.74 4.33 7.59
CA GLN A 49 5.85 3.37 7.63
C GLN A 49 5.44 1.99 7.16
N ALA A 50 4.26 1.51 7.57
CA ALA A 50 3.74 0.23 7.10
C ALA A 50 3.49 0.24 5.59
N LYS A 51 2.89 1.31 5.04
CA LYS A 51 2.73 1.47 3.59
C LYS A 51 4.06 1.50 2.84
N GLU A 52 5.06 2.20 3.38
CA GLU A 52 6.40 2.26 2.80
C GLU A 52 7.04 0.87 2.72
N VAL A 53 6.94 0.06 3.78
CA VAL A 53 7.40 -1.34 3.76
C VAL A 53 6.71 -2.15 2.66
N MET A 54 5.41 -1.95 2.47
CA MET A 54 4.62 -2.69 1.46
C MET A 54 5.12 -2.38 0.05
N ILE A 55 5.18 -1.10 -0.33
CA ILE A 55 5.62 -0.70 -1.67
C ILE A 55 7.07 -1.13 -1.95
N GLN A 56 7.94 -1.06 -0.94
CA GLN A 56 9.34 -1.52 -1.07
C GLN A 56 9.42 -3.03 -1.23
N ALA A 57 8.59 -3.78 -0.50
CA ALA A 57 8.54 -5.23 -0.63
C ALA A 57 7.97 -5.68 -1.99
N ASP A 58 7.08 -4.88 -2.59
CA ASP A 58 6.52 -5.06 -3.94
C ASP A 58 7.51 -4.66 -5.06
N GLY A 59 8.68 -4.12 -4.70
CA GLY A 59 9.78 -3.85 -5.64
C GLY A 59 10.01 -2.37 -5.97
N PHE A 60 9.33 -1.44 -5.28
CA PHE A 60 9.63 -0.02 -5.44
C PHE A 60 10.89 0.38 -4.67
N GLU A 61 11.88 0.89 -5.38
CA GLU A 61 13.12 1.41 -4.78
C GLU A 61 12.92 2.90 -4.43
N GLY A 62 12.51 3.19 -3.19
CA GLY A 62 12.34 4.56 -2.71
C GLY A 62 11.48 4.67 -1.47
N THR A 63 11.10 5.90 -1.14
CA THR A 63 10.20 6.25 -0.03
C THR A 63 8.73 6.25 -0.46
N LEU A 64 7.82 6.31 0.50
CA LEU A 64 6.40 6.52 0.21
C LEU A 64 6.16 7.84 -0.53
N SER A 65 6.96 8.88 -0.27
CA SER A 65 6.85 10.17 -0.97
C SER A 65 7.22 10.00 -2.45
N ASP A 66 8.36 9.36 -2.73
CA ASP A 66 8.82 9.13 -4.10
C ASP A 66 7.76 8.34 -4.89
N TYR A 67 7.18 7.31 -4.26
CA TYR A 67 6.12 6.52 -4.87
C TYR A 67 4.87 7.38 -5.17
N GLN A 68 4.45 8.22 -4.23
CA GLN A 68 3.30 9.10 -4.43
C GLN A 68 3.53 10.11 -5.55
N GLU A 69 4.75 10.63 -5.68
CA GLU A 69 5.12 11.53 -6.78
C GLU A 69 5.00 10.83 -8.16
N THR A 70 5.29 9.52 -8.24
CA THR A 70 5.10 8.77 -9.50
C THR A 70 3.64 8.60 -9.90
N LEU A 71 2.70 8.69 -8.96
CA LEU A 71 1.27 8.52 -9.22
C LEU A 71 0.60 9.81 -9.72
N LEU A 72 1.16 10.99 -9.39
CA LEU A 72 0.56 12.29 -9.73
C LEU A 72 0.30 12.45 -11.24
N PRO A 73 1.23 12.13 -12.16
CA PRO A 73 0.97 12.30 -13.60
C PRO A 73 -0.21 11.47 -14.10
N VAL A 74 -0.35 10.24 -13.61
CA VAL A 74 -1.43 9.33 -14.02
C VAL A 74 -2.78 9.85 -13.51
N ILE A 75 -2.83 10.30 -12.26
CA ILE A 75 -4.05 10.89 -11.67
C ILE A 75 -4.46 12.16 -12.42
N VAL A 76 -3.50 13.01 -12.76
CA VAL A 76 -3.78 14.25 -13.51
C VAL A 76 -4.33 13.93 -14.90
N ALA A 77 -3.74 12.97 -15.61
CA ALA A 77 -4.21 12.56 -16.94
C ALA A 77 -5.66 12.03 -16.88
N GLU A 78 -5.95 11.11 -15.95
CA GLU A 78 -7.29 10.55 -15.78
C GLU A 78 -8.33 11.63 -15.46
N VAL A 79 -7.99 12.58 -14.57
CA VAL A 79 -8.89 13.69 -14.22
C VAL A 79 -9.16 14.58 -15.44
N GLN A 80 -8.15 14.87 -16.26
CA GLN A 80 -8.32 15.66 -17.49
C GLN A 80 -9.21 14.96 -18.51
N GLU A 81 -9.04 13.65 -18.72
CA GLU A 81 -9.88 12.86 -19.61
C GLU A 81 -11.36 12.91 -19.16
N TRP A 82 -11.62 12.80 -17.86
CA TRP A 82 -12.98 12.89 -17.33
C TRP A 82 -13.56 14.31 -17.48
N GLU A 83 -12.75 15.35 -17.26
CA GLU A 83 -13.19 16.73 -17.48
C GLU A 83 -13.58 16.98 -18.93
N GLU A 84 -12.86 16.41 -19.90
CA GLU A 84 -13.20 16.49 -21.33
C GLU A 84 -14.46 15.67 -21.69
N GLU A 85 -14.61 14.46 -21.14
CA GLU A 85 -15.78 13.60 -21.38
C GLU A 85 -17.08 14.21 -20.81
N PHE A 86 -16.99 14.85 -19.65
CA PHE A 86 -18.14 15.42 -18.93
C PHE A 86 -18.30 16.93 -19.11
N GLN A 87 -17.61 17.55 -20.07
CA GLN A 87 -17.93 18.93 -20.44
C GLN A 87 -19.40 18.99 -20.90
N PRO A 88 -20.26 19.80 -20.25
CA PRO A 88 -21.62 19.98 -20.71
C PRO A 88 -21.53 20.52 -22.13
N LYS A 89 -22.09 19.78 -23.10
CA LYS A 89 -22.34 20.34 -24.43
C LYS A 89 -23.19 21.57 -24.19
N ASN A 90 -22.60 22.75 -24.38
CA ASN A 90 -23.38 23.95 -24.52
C ASN A 90 -24.23 23.72 -25.78
N ASP A 91 -25.47 23.28 -25.56
CA ASP A 91 -26.49 23.23 -26.60
C ASP A 91 -26.69 24.68 -27.06
N GLU A 92 -25.94 25.06 -28.10
CA GLU A 92 -26.15 26.29 -28.84
C GLU A 92 -27.60 26.26 -29.36
N SER A 93 -28.46 27.07 -28.74
CA SER A 93 -29.84 27.35 -29.15
C SER A 93 -29.92 28.63 -29.96
#